data_AF-A0AAP3BHW7-F1
#
_entry.id   AF-A0AAP3BHW7-F1
#
_cell.length_a   1.000
_cell.length_b   1.000
_cell.length_c   1.000
_cell.angle_alpha   90.00
_cell.angle_beta   90.00
_cell.angle_gamma   90.00
#
_symmetry.space_group_name_H-M   'P 1'
#
loop_
_entity.id
_entity.type
_entity.pdbx_description
1 polymer ?
#
loop_
_entity_poly.entity_id
_entity_poly.type
_entity_poly.pdbx_seq_one_letter_code
_entity_poly.pdbx_strand_id
1 'polypeptide(L)'
;MKHLLFLIICGGTLLLCPIYTRAEPYTLSYSLVHPGQLRSKGSRSIKRPLVVDLVGHTLTVPSQVIGYTLTLERGDGEVYTYDIIGATFIIPKELKGNFKLTISDGNCVYQGTIILVINE
;
A
#
# COMPACT_ATOMS: atom_id res chain seq x y z
N MET A 1 17.64 -24.49 -44.55
CA MET A 1 17.93 -24.05 -43.16
C MET A 1 17.48 -22.61 -42.95
N LYS A 2 16.19 -22.29 -43.12
CA LYS A 2 15.66 -20.91 -42.96
C LYS A 2 14.61 -20.80 -41.85
N HIS A 3 13.98 -21.92 -41.48
CA HIS A 3 12.96 -21.98 -40.43
C HIS A 3 13.51 -22.06 -39.00
N LEU A 4 14.77 -22.48 -38.82
CA LEU A 4 15.37 -22.57 -37.47
C LEU A 4 15.68 -21.19 -36.88
N LEU A 5 15.98 -20.20 -37.74
CA LEU A 5 16.37 -18.85 -37.32
C LEU A 5 15.17 -18.04 -36.82
N PHE A 6 13.97 -18.26 -37.38
CA PHE A 6 12.73 -17.63 -36.91
C PHE A 6 12.31 -18.09 -35.51
N LEU A 7 12.56 -19.37 -35.17
CA LEU A 7 12.25 -19.92 -33.85
C LEU A 7 13.10 -19.30 -32.74
N ILE A 8 14.36 -18.94 -33.04
CA ILE A 8 15.27 -18.29 -32.09
C ILE A 8 14.89 -16.82 -31.87
N ILE A 9 14.42 -16.12 -32.91
CA ILE A 9 14.01 -14.71 -32.80
C ILE A 9 12.69 -14.55 -32.02
N CYS A 10 11.74 -15.47 -32.18
CA CYS A 10 10.50 -15.46 -31.39
C CYS A 10 10.69 -15.91 -29.93
N GLY A 11 11.72 -16.72 -29.63
CA GLY A 11 12.06 -17.12 -28.26
C GLY A 11 12.84 -16.06 -27.46
N GLY A 12 13.61 -15.19 -28.14
CA GLY A 12 14.45 -14.19 -27.49
C GLY A 12 13.72 -12.95 -26.96
N THR A 13 12.53 -12.63 -27.48
CA THR A 13 11.79 -11.41 -27.09
C THR A 13 10.97 -11.58 -25.82
N LEU A 14 10.73 -12.81 -25.36
CA LEU A 14 10.06 -13.10 -24.08
C LEU A 14 10.96 -12.86 -22.86
N LEU A 15 12.28 -12.72 -23.05
CA LEU A 15 13.25 -12.46 -21.97
C LEU A 15 13.48 -10.97 -21.69
N LEU A 16 12.90 -10.07 -22.50
CA LEU A 16 12.98 -8.61 -22.33
C LEU A 16 11.72 -8.02 -21.69
N CYS A 17 10.83 -8.86 -21.14
CA CYS A 17 9.85 -8.32 -20.20
C CYS A 17 10.65 -7.73 -19.03
N PRO A 18 10.61 -6.40 -18.81
CA PRO A 18 11.15 -5.87 -17.59
C PRO A 18 10.41 -6.62 -16.49
N ILE A 19 11.18 -7.18 -15.56
CA ILE A 19 10.63 -7.69 -14.31
C ILE A 19 10.04 -6.43 -13.67
N TYR A 20 8.80 -6.12 -14.04
CA TYR A 20 7.97 -5.18 -13.33
C TYR A 20 7.86 -5.84 -11.98
N THR A 21 8.70 -5.40 -11.03
CA THR A 21 8.65 -5.79 -9.63
C THR A 21 7.19 -5.68 -9.26
N ARG A 22 6.53 -6.84 -9.19
CA ARG A 22 5.09 -6.92 -9.06
C ARG A 22 4.77 -6.17 -7.77
N ALA A 23 3.96 -5.12 -7.87
CA ALA A 23 3.48 -4.41 -6.69
C ALA A 23 2.94 -5.46 -5.71
N GLU A 24 3.49 -5.49 -4.48
CA GLU A 24 2.93 -6.35 -3.45
C GLU A 24 1.70 -5.63 -2.88
N PRO A 25 0.48 -6.20 -3.04
CA PRO A 25 -0.71 -5.61 -2.48
C PRO A 25 -0.73 -5.88 -0.97
N TYR A 26 -0.75 -4.81 -0.18
CA TYR A 26 -0.92 -4.88 1.27
C TYR A 26 -2.40 -4.74 1.60
N THR A 27 -2.93 -5.70 2.35
CA THR A 27 -4.32 -5.66 2.83
C THR A 27 -4.36 -5.04 4.22
N LEU A 28 -4.98 -3.87 4.33
CA LEU A 28 -5.16 -3.16 5.60
C LEU A 28 -6.49 -3.58 6.24
N SER A 29 -6.40 -3.92 7.52
CA SER A 29 -7.54 -4.28 8.37
C SER A 29 -8.30 -3.02 8.79
N TYR A 30 -9.63 -3.07 8.69
CA TYR A 30 -10.51 -1.97 9.06
C TYR A 30 -10.98 -2.05 10.52
N SER A 31 -10.96 -0.92 11.21
CA SER A 31 -11.51 -0.72 12.54
C SER A 31 -12.23 0.64 12.63
N LEU A 32 -13.22 0.73 13.51
CA LEU A 32 -13.92 1.98 13.84
C LEU A 32 -13.40 2.49 15.18
N VAL A 33 -12.88 3.71 15.22
CA VAL A 33 -12.61 4.40 16.48
C VAL A 33 -13.97 4.79 17.01
N HIS A 34 -14.37 4.24 18.16
CA HIS A 34 -15.62 4.62 18.81
C HIS A 34 -15.32 5.81 19.74
N PRO A 35 -15.66 7.06 19.37
CA PRO A 35 -15.68 8.14 20.35
C PRO A 35 -16.92 7.85 21.20
N GLY A 36 -16.69 7.41 22.44
CA GLY A 36 -17.65 6.60 23.19
C GLY A 36 -19.09 7.10 23.17
N GLN A 37 -20.05 6.20 22.90
CA GLN A 37 -21.38 6.24 23.50
C GLN A 37 -22.21 4.99 23.21
N LEU A 38 -23.09 4.71 24.17
CA LEU A 38 -24.33 3.93 24.14
C LEU A 38 -24.70 3.29 22.79
N ARG A 39 -24.87 1.96 22.83
CA ARG A 39 -25.67 1.12 21.91
C ARG A 39 -26.41 1.90 20.81
N SER A 40 -25.72 2.25 19.73
CA SER A 40 -26.40 2.64 18.50
C SER A 40 -26.64 1.36 17.68
N LYS A 41 -27.87 1.21 17.20
CA LYS A 41 -28.33 0.08 16.38
C LYS A 41 -27.30 -0.21 15.29
N GLY A 42 -26.84 -1.46 15.25
CA GLY A 42 -25.75 -1.91 14.40
C GLY A 42 -25.88 -1.43 12.96
N SER A 43 -25.08 -0.42 12.61
CA SER A 43 -24.76 -0.13 11.23
C SER A 43 -23.87 -1.25 10.73
N ARG A 44 -24.42 -2.14 9.91
CA ARG A 44 -23.63 -3.11 9.15
C ARG A 44 -22.94 -2.39 8.00
N SER A 45 -22.05 -1.44 8.30
CA SER A 45 -21.09 -1.00 7.30
C SER A 45 -20.19 -2.20 7.03
N ILE A 46 -20.17 -2.66 5.78
CA ILE A 46 -19.35 -3.83 5.39
C ILE A 46 -17.91 -3.44 5.71
N LYS A 47 -17.29 -4.12 6.68
CA LYS A 47 -15.87 -4.00 7.01
C LYS A 47 -15.07 -4.52 5.82
N ARG A 48 -14.91 -3.68 4.80
CA ARG A 48 -14.12 -4.01 3.61
C ARG A 48 -12.66 -3.70 3.94
N PRO A 49 -11.74 -4.67 3.83
CA PRO A 49 -10.33 -4.38 3.95
C PRO A 49 -9.92 -3.39 2.85
N LEU A 50 -8.98 -2.50 3.16
CA LEU A 50 -8.44 -1.54 2.20
C LEU A 50 -7.19 -2.15 1.59
N VAL A 51 -7.18 -2.34 0.27
CA VAL A 51 -6.00 -2.83 -0.45
C VAL A 51 -5.21 -1.61 -0.91
N VAL A 52 -3.92 -1.59 -0.59
CA VAL A 52 -2.96 -0.57 -1.03
C VAL A 52 -1.79 -1.26 -1.74
N ASP A 53 -1.24 -0.61 -2.75
CA ASP A 53 -0.11 -1.15 -3.49
C ASP A 53 1.16 -0.38 -3.10
N LEU A 54 2.23 -1.11 -2.77
CA LEU A 54 3.53 -0.52 -2.48
C LEU A 54 4.53 -0.97 -3.54
N VAL A 55 5.08 0.00 -4.28
CA VAL A 55 6.12 -0.21 -5.28
C VAL A 55 7.33 0.64 -4.92
N GLY A 56 8.36 0.00 -4.36
CA GLY A 56 9.50 0.70 -3.76
C GLY A 56 9.02 1.61 -2.63
N HIS A 57 9.14 2.92 -2.83
CA HIS A 57 8.66 3.94 -1.89
C HIS A 57 7.38 4.65 -2.35
N THR A 58 6.73 4.14 -3.39
CA THR A 58 5.48 4.70 -3.89
C THR A 58 4.31 3.88 -3.35
N LEU A 59 3.50 4.50 -2.49
CA LEU A 59 2.27 3.93 -1.96
C LEU A 59 1.10 4.42 -2.80
N THR A 60 0.34 3.49 -3.38
CA THR A 60 -0.91 3.78 -4.09
C THR A 60 -2.08 3.40 -3.21
N VAL A 61 -2.98 4.35 -3.00
CA VAL A 61 -4.15 4.20 -2.13
C VAL A 61 -5.45 4.38 -2.93
N PRO A 62 -6.54 3.69 -2.55
CA PRO A 62 -7.85 3.90 -3.16
C PRO A 62 -8.38 5.32 -2.94
N SER A 63 -9.14 5.85 -3.89
CA SER A 63 -9.67 7.23 -3.82
C SER A 63 -10.54 7.51 -2.59
N GLN A 64 -11.14 6.47 -2.00
CA GLN A 64 -11.96 6.57 -0.79
C GLN A 64 -11.20 7.05 0.46
N VAL A 65 -9.87 7.02 0.46
CA VAL A 65 -9.04 7.52 1.59
C VAL A 65 -8.30 8.81 1.26
N ILE A 66 -8.61 9.47 0.14
CA ILE A 66 -8.11 10.82 -0.13
C ILE A 66 -8.74 11.79 0.88
N GLY A 67 -7.91 12.61 1.51
CA GLY A 67 -8.25 13.49 2.64
C GLY A 67 -8.04 12.85 4.01
N TYR A 68 -7.60 11.60 4.08
CA TYR A 68 -7.28 10.93 5.35
C TYR A 68 -5.83 11.19 5.74
N THR A 69 -5.50 10.96 7.01
CA THR A 69 -4.15 11.00 7.53
C THR A 69 -3.50 9.62 7.43
N LEU A 70 -2.29 9.56 6.87
CA LEU A 70 -1.40 8.39 6.86
C LEU A 70 -0.38 8.53 7.99
N THR A 71 -0.24 7.50 8.80
CA THR A 71 0.77 7.40 9.86
C THR A 71 1.62 6.16 9.67
N LEU A 72 2.94 6.32 9.69
CA LEU A 72 3.92 5.26 9.71
C LEU A 72 4.60 5.24 11.08
N GLU A 73 4.40 4.17 11.84
CA GLU A 73 4.96 3.97 13.17
C GLU A 73 6.00 2.84 13.10
N ARG A 74 7.24 3.13 13.52
CA ARG A 74 8.29 2.13 13.66
C ARG A 74 8.27 1.56 15.08
N GLY A 75 8.73 0.33 15.25
CA GLY A 75 8.73 -0.36 16.56
C GLY A 75 9.60 0.29 17.64
N ASP A 76 10.48 1.22 17.30
CA ASP A 76 11.29 2.02 18.24
C ASP A 76 10.56 3.30 18.72
N GLY A 77 9.34 3.55 18.25
CA GLY A 77 8.52 4.70 18.61
C GLY A 77 8.65 5.90 17.67
N GLU A 78 9.45 5.81 16.60
CA GLU A 78 9.44 6.85 15.57
C GLU A 78 8.13 6.87 14.79
N VAL A 79 7.51 8.05 14.67
CA VAL A 79 6.22 8.24 14.01
C VAL A 79 6.31 9.31 12.94
N TYR A 80 5.83 8.97 11.74
CA TYR A 80 5.74 9.88 10.60
C TYR A 80 4.29 10.03 10.17
N THR A 81 3.82 11.27 10.02
CA THR A 81 2.43 11.57 9.71
C THR A 81 2.34 12.43 8.45
N TYR A 82 1.42 12.06 7.56
CA TYR A 82 1.23 12.70 6.25
C TYR A 82 -0.24 12.81 5.91
N ASP A 83 -0.59 13.83 5.12
CA ASP A 83 -1.93 13.96 4.55
C ASP A 83 -2.00 13.27 3.18
N ILE A 84 -3.04 12.47 2.97
CA ILE A 84 -3.30 11.81 1.68
C ILE A 84 -4.02 12.81 0.77
N ILE A 85 -3.27 13.53 -0.05
CA ILE A 85 -3.83 14.56 -0.96
C ILE A 85 -4.23 13.95 -2.32
N GLY A 86 -3.73 12.76 -2.66
CA GLY A 86 -4.00 12.09 -3.92
C GLY A 86 -3.93 10.57 -3.83
N ALA A 87 -4.17 9.89 -4.95
CA ALA A 87 -4.14 8.43 -5.03
C ALA A 87 -2.74 7.83 -4.88
N THR A 88 -1.69 8.64 -5.04
CA THR A 88 -0.30 8.20 -4.97
C THR A 88 0.46 9.06 -3.97
N PHE A 89 1.23 8.41 -3.11
CA PHE A 89 2.05 9.04 -2.09
C PHE A 89 3.49 8.51 -2.17
N ILE A 90 4.47 9.42 -2.17
CA ILE A 90 5.89 9.07 -2.20
C ILE A 90 6.43 9.15 -0.78
N ILE A 91 6.78 7.99 -0.23
CA ILE A 91 7.42 7.87 1.07
C ILE A 91 8.91 8.28 0.92
N PRO A 92 9.49 9.02 1.87
CA PRO A 92 10.92 9.36 1.82
C PRO A 92 11.80 8.11 1.71
N LYS A 93 12.84 8.17 0.86
CA LYS A 93 13.71 7.01 0.55
C LYS A 93 14.61 6.60 1.72
N GLU A 94 14.79 7.51 2.67
CA GLU A 94 15.57 7.32 3.89
C GLU A 94 14.86 6.37 4.86
N LEU A 95 13.53 6.22 4.74
CA LEU A 95 12.73 5.34 5.58
C LEU A 95 12.82 3.90 5.09
N LYS A 96 13.51 3.05 5.87
CA LYS A 96 13.63 1.62 5.61
C LYS A 96 13.23 0.78 6.82
N GLY A 97 12.80 -0.45 6.55
CA GLY A 97 12.41 -1.42 7.57
C GLY A 97 10.89 -1.60 7.70
N ASN A 98 10.48 -2.18 8.83
CA ASN A 98 9.08 -2.51 9.11
C ASN A 98 8.36 -1.33 9.74
N PHE A 99 7.24 -0.93 9.15
CA PHE A 99 6.38 0.11 9.67
C PHE A 99 4.96 -0.42 9.85
N LYS A 100 4.35 -0.05 10.97
CA LYS A 100 2.91 -0.13 11.12
C LYS A 100 2.30 1.07 10.41
N LEU A 101 1.58 0.80 9.34
CA LEU A 101 0.85 1.78 8.56
C LEU A 101 -0.57 1.92 9.12
N THR A 102 -0.99 3.16 9.38
CA THR A 102 -2.34 3.52 9.80
C THR A 102 -2.88 4.60 8.86
N ILE A 103 -4.10 4.42 8.34
CA ILE A 103 -4.82 5.45 7.57
C ILE A 103 -6.11 5.78 8.32
N SER A 104 -6.34 7.05 8.64
CA SER A 104 -7.46 7.46 9.49
C SER A 104 -8.05 8.83 9.11
N ASP A 105 -9.36 8.99 9.25
CA ASP A 105 -10.07 10.27 9.19
C ASP A 105 -10.56 10.73 10.59
N GLY A 106 -10.10 10.05 11.65
CA GLY A 106 -10.56 10.24 13.03
C GLY A 106 -11.72 9.33 13.44
N ASN A 107 -12.50 8.81 12.49
CA ASN A 107 -13.64 7.92 12.75
C ASN A 107 -13.36 6.48 12.29
N CYS A 108 -12.74 6.34 11.12
CA CYS A 108 -12.34 5.09 10.51
C CYS A 108 -10.84 4.94 10.60
N VAL A 109 -10.37 3.73 10.90
CA VAL A 109 -8.95 3.40 10.97
C VAL A 109 -8.69 2.15 10.13
N TYR A 110 -7.77 2.26 9.18
CA TYR A 110 -7.21 1.13 8.45
C TYR A 110 -5.78 0.89 8.92
N GLN A 111 -5.44 -0.35 9.25
CA GLN A 111 -4.14 -0.69 9.80
C GLN A 111 -3.52 -1.90 9.11
N GLY A 112 -2.20 -1.87 8.96
CA GLY A 112 -1.42 -3.01 8.50
C GLY A 112 0.06 -2.77 8.71
N THR A 113 0.86 -3.74 8.29
CA THR A 113 2.32 -3.63 8.35
C THR A 113 2.85 -3.59 6.93
N ILE A 114 3.73 -2.64 6.65
CA ILE A 114 4.45 -2.54 5.38
C ILE A 114 5.95 -2.67 5.64
N ILE A 115 6.68 -3.14 4.62
CA ILE A 115 8.14 -3.24 4.65
C ILE A 115 8.69 -2.34 3.56
N LEU A 116 9.50 -1.36 3.96
CA LEU A 116 10.18 -0.46 3.02
C LEU A 116 11.60 -0.97 2.79
N VAL A 117 11.90 -1.28 1.53
CA VAL A 117 13.21 -1.75 1.07
C VAL A 117 13.81 -0.73 0.10
N ILE A 118 15.11 -0.47 0.27
CA ILE A 118 15.86 0.36 -0.69
C ILE A 118 16.14 -0.55 -1.90
N ASN A 119 15.58 -0.20 -3.05
CA ASN A 119 16.00 -0.79 -4.32
C ASN A 119 17.26 -0.03 -4.78
N GLU A 120 18.42 -0.68 -4.72
CA GLU A 120 19.68 -0.22 -5.33
C GLU A 120 19.66 -0.39 -6.86
#